data_AF-A0A0F5J0X8-F1
#
_entry.id   AF-A0A0F5J0X8-F1
#
_cell.length_a   1.000
_cell.length_b   1.000
_cell.length_c   1.000
_cell.angle_alpha   90.00
_cell.angle_beta   90.00
_cell.angle_gamma   90.00
#
_symmetry.space_group_name_H-M   'P 1'
#
loop_
_entity.id
_entity.type
_entity.pdbx_description
1 polymer ?
#
loop_
_entity_poly.entity_id
_entity_poly.type
_entity_poly.pdbx_seq_one_letter_code
_entity_poly.pdbx_strand_id
1 'polypeptide(L)'
;MSILKRILSLLKRSKPKDVFGLFDNPDASKHDNRVFAIATEAGVLLFSNTPKGKKAQGSYLQSLADSFFNLTKIQETLRIYEIDLPTKRMAELVDNCIDKLSKADLRSEDTQLRRSVVSFTPDKFVGPEVLEGAVCKDKFDIRPDFHNFDRLTKEFSLGISPRNYDVAFLLYISENGYAGHVVADKFHPFSYQYEFRELAEKLGDSIKAWQNAPLSAHDFGYTALQKEAKVMAADILQSEFHLHGGEFSLSGRKVVSTIERNQKQDLEFSTLDGEIDKRQERSQVKHVPSITAKKEKKQLIL
;
A
#
# COMPACT_ATOMS: atom_id res chain seq x y z
N MET A 1 -31.02 -16.59 -3.42
CA MET A 1 -30.47 -16.42 -2.05
C MET A 1 -29.90 -15.01 -1.97
N SER A 2 -30.56 -14.11 -1.25
CA SER A 2 -30.35 -12.66 -1.32
C SER A 2 -28.96 -12.23 -0.86
N ILE A 3 -28.36 -11.27 -1.56
CA ILE A 3 -27.14 -10.52 -1.18
C ILE A 3 -27.24 -10.02 0.27
N LEU A 4 -28.44 -9.72 0.77
CA LEU A 4 -28.68 -9.37 2.18
C LEU A 4 -28.34 -10.50 3.17
N LYS A 5 -28.47 -11.79 2.80
CA LYS A 5 -28.02 -12.90 3.68
C LYS A 5 -26.50 -12.97 3.78
N ARG A 6 -25.78 -12.53 2.74
CA ARG A 6 -24.30 -12.43 2.73
C ARG A 6 -23.81 -11.23 3.54
N ILE A 7 -24.58 -10.13 3.54
CA ILE A 7 -24.33 -8.92 4.35
C ILE A 7 -24.67 -9.16 5.83
N LEU A 8 -25.76 -9.86 6.14
CA LEU A 8 -26.11 -10.26 7.51
C LEU A 8 -25.14 -11.30 8.11
N SER A 9 -24.49 -12.13 7.30
CA SER A 9 -23.41 -13.00 7.77
C SER A 9 -22.11 -12.25 8.09
N LEU A 10 -21.88 -11.09 7.47
CA LEU A 10 -20.77 -10.19 7.84
C LEU A 10 -21.06 -9.46 9.17
N LEU A 11 -22.34 -9.27 9.51
CA LEU A 11 -22.76 -8.65 10.77
C LEU A 11 -22.81 -9.63 11.97
N LYS A 12 -22.84 -10.95 11.71
CA LYS A 12 -22.91 -11.99 12.75
C LYS A 12 -21.65 -12.86 12.75
N ARG A 13 -20.70 -12.47 13.60
CA ARG A 13 -19.43 -13.14 13.99
C ARG A 13 -18.19 -12.65 13.24
N SER A 14 -17.46 -11.75 13.88
CA SER A 14 -16.29 -12.19 14.62
C SER A 14 -16.15 -11.34 15.88
N LYS A 15 -16.12 -11.98 17.05
CA LYS A 15 -15.41 -11.40 18.20
C LYS A 15 -14.00 -11.00 17.71
N PRO A 16 -13.37 -9.93 18.24
CA PRO A 16 -11.97 -9.70 17.94
C PRO A 16 -11.24 -11.00 18.21
N LYS A 17 -10.69 -11.61 17.17
CA LYS A 17 -9.62 -12.58 17.38
C LYS A 17 -8.50 -11.72 17.94
N ASP A 18 -7.99 -12.09 19.10
CA ASP A 18 -6.66 -11.63 19.51
C ASP A 18 -5.73 -11.88 18.32
N VAL A 19 -5.37 -10.82 17.60
CA VAL A 19 -4.40 -10.89 16.51
C VAL A 19 -3.02 -11.23 17.10
N PHE A 20 -2.83 -11.01 18.41
CA PHE A 20 -1.69 -11.51 19.18
C PHE A 20 -1.77 -13.02 19.49
N GLY A 21 -2.95 -13.63 19.39
CA GLY A 21 -3.15 -15.08 19.56
C GLY A 21 -2.63 -15.93 18.41
N LEU A 22 -2.12 -15.31 17.33
CA LEU A 22 -1.35 -16.03 16.30
C LEU A 22 0.10 -16.33 16.74
N PHE A 23 0.54 -15.78 17.88
CA PHE A 23 1.93 -15.84 18.33
C PHE A 23 2.13 -16.41 19.74
N ASP A 24 1.07 -16.83 20.43
CA ASP A 24 1.19 -17.49 21.74
C ASP A 24 1.18 -19.01 21.57
N ASN A 25 2.38 -19.59 21.48
CA ASN A 25 2.58 -21.02 21.64
C ASN A 25 2.83 -21.30 23.14
N PRO A 26 1.99 -22.10 23.83
CA PRO A 26 2.09 -22.32 25.27
C PRO A 26 3.30 -23.16 25.74
N ASP A 27 4.15 -23.64 24.82
CA ASP A 27 5.36 -24.43 25.13
C ASP A 27 6.64 -23.57 25.27
N ALA A 28 6.52 -22.38 25.90
CA ALA A 28 7.64 -21.47 26.11
C ALA A 28 8.52 -21.89 27.29
N SER A 29 9.45 -22.83 27.07
CA SER A 29 10.53 -23.11 28.02
C SER A 29 11.92 -23.28 27.39
N LYS A 30 12.20 -22.67 26.25
CA LYS A 30 13.57 -22.49 25.72
C LYS A 30 13.69 -21.14 25.03
N HIS A 31 14.55 -20.27 25.58
CA HIS A 31 15.03 -18.99 25.07
C HIS A 31 14.32 -18.45 23.82
N ASP A 32 13.37 -17.55 24.04
CA ASP A 32 12.62 -16.81 23.03
C ASP A 32 13.51 -15.77 22.31
N ASN A 33 14.52 -16.26 21.60
CA ASN A 33 15.44 -15.44 20.81
C ASN A 33 14.91 -15.24 19.38
N ARG A 34 13.61 -15.39 19.17
CA ARG A 34 12.99 -15.21 17.85
C ARG A 34 13.02 -13.74 17.45
N VAL A 35 13.29 -13.51 16.17
CA VAL A 35 13.28 -12.18 15.56
C VAL A 35 12.23 -12.18 14.46
N PHE A 36 11.41 -11.14 14.46
CA PHE A 36 10.49 -10.84 13.36
C PHE A 36 11.13 -9.80 12.46
N ALA A 37 10.98 -9.99 11.15
CA ALA A 37 11.43 -9.01 10.19
C ALA A 37 10.26 -8.54 9.31
N ILE A 38 10.17 -7.23 9.11
CA ILE A 38 9.28 -6.64 8.11
C ILE A 38 10.16 -6.10 7.00
N ALA A 39 9.94 -6.59 5.78
CA ALA A 39 10.64 -6.13 4.59
C ALA A 39 9.68 -5.35 3.68
N THR A 40 10.15 -4.18 3.24
CA THR A 40 9.52 -3.33 2.24
C THR A 40 10.58 -2.86 1.24
N GLU A 41 10.19 -2.04 0.26
CA GLU A 41 11.15 -1.46 -0.69
C GLU A 41 12.17 -0.51 -0.03
N ALA A 42 11.89 -0.04 1.19
CA ALA A 42 12.82 0.75 1.98
C ALA A 42 13.95 -0.09 2.62
N GLY A 43 13.78 -1.41 2.68
CA GLY A 43 14.71 -2.35 3.31
C GLY A 43 14.01 -3.20 4.37
N VAL A 44 14.78 -3.74 5.31
CA VAL A 44 14.28 -4.64 6.34
C VAL A 44 14.38 -4.00 7.72
N LEU A 45 13.33 -4.09 8.53
CA LEU A 45 13.36 -3.77 9.96
C LEU A 45 13.22 -5.04 10.78
N LEU A 46 13.97 -5.09 11.88
CA LEU A 46 14.07 -6.25 12.75
C LEU A 46 13.49 -5.93 14.13
N PHE A 47 12.67 -6.85 14.64
CA PHE A 47 11.94 -6.70 15.89
C PHE A 47 12.13 -7.93 16.76
N SER A 48 12.41 -7.73 18.04
CA SER A 48 12.49 -8.83 19.00
C SER A 48 11.10 -9.38 19.34
N ASN A 49 11.01 -10.66 19.72
CA ASN A 49 9.77 -11.21 20.30
C ASN A 49 9.46 -10.69 21.73
N THR A 50 10.11 -9.61 22.16
CA THR A 50 9.84 -8.98 23.46
C THR A 50 8.64 -8.02 23.36
N PRO A 51 7.98 -7.65 24.47
CA PRO A 51 6.93 -6.63 24.47
C PRO A 51 7.38 -5.31 23.83
N LYS A 52 8.66 -4.95 23.99
CA LYS A 52 9.26 -3.77 23.36
C LYS A 52 9.29 -3.89 21.84
N GLY A 53 9.80 -5.02 21.32
CA GLY A 53 9.91 -5.27 19.89
C GLY A 53 8.55 -5.39 19.22
N LYS A 54 7.59 -6.09 19.83
CA LYS A 54 6.19 -6.17 19.35
C LYS A 54 5.54 -4.79 19.23
N LYS A 55 5.74 -3.91 20.21
CA LYS A 55 5.20 -2.54 20.15
C LYS A 55 5.90 -1.68 19.11
N ALA A 56 7.20 -1.85 18.92
CA ALA A 56 7.94 -1.16 17.86
C ALA A 56 7.47 -1.62 16.46
N GLN A 57 7.21 -2.90 16.29
CA GLN A 57 6.60 -3.47 15.09
C GLN A 57 5.22 -2.83 14.82
N GLY A 58 4.37 -2.75 15.85
CA GLY A 58 3.07 -2.08 15.78
C GLY A 58 3.19 -0.60 15.39
N SER A 59 4.15 0.13 15.97
CA SER A 59 4.44 1.51 15.59
C SER A 59 4.88 1.65 14.14
N TYR A 60 5.69 0.71 13.62
CA TYR A 60 6.09 0.73 12.22
C TYR A 60 4.91 0.48 11.28
N LEU A 61 4.10 -0.54 11.57
CA LEU A 61 2.88 -0.84 10.80
C LEU A 61 1.90 0.35 10.81
N GLN A 62 1.74 1.02 11.95
CA GLN A 62 0.95 2.25 12.03
C GLN A 62 1.53 3.34 11.15
N SER A 63 2.86 3.53 11.13
CA SER A 63 3.49 4.54 10.26
C SER A 63 3.25 4.26 8.78
N LEU A 64 3.17 2.98 8.39
CA LEU A 64 2.81 2.57 7.03
C LEU A 64 1.34 2.87 6.74
N ALA A 65 0.43 2.59 7.67
CA ALA A 65 -0.98 2.94 7.53
C ALA A 65 -1.21 4.45 7.45
N ASP A 66 -0.50 5.24 8.26
CA ASP A 66 -0.60 6.71 8.28
C ASP A 66 -0.10 7.32 6.96
N SER A 67 0.95 6.74 6.37
CA SER A 67 1.53 7.20 5.11
C SER A 67 1.05 6.43 3.87
N PHE A 68 0.04 5.56 4.01
CA PHE A 68 -0.38 4.63 2.96
C PHE A 68 -0.76 5.34 1.66
N PHE A 69 -1.53 6.43 1.74
CA PHE A 69 -1.92 7.26 0.61
C PHE A 69 -0.96 8.43 0.35
N ASN A 70 0.29 8.35 0.80
CA ASN A 70 1.31 9.36 0.50
C ASN A 70 2.12 8.97 -0.75
N LEU A 71 1.83 9.66 -1.85
CA LEU A 71 2.41 9.40 -3.19
C LEU A 71 3.93 9.62 -3.30
N THR A 72 4.56 10.25 -2.30
CA THR A 72 6.02 10.45 -2.31
C THR A 72 6.80 9.21 -1.89
N LYS A 73 6.14 8.25 -1.21
CA LYS A 73 6.75 7.04 -0.64
C LYS A 73 5.95 5.81 -1.02
N ILE A 74 5.75 5.61 -2.33
CA ILE A 74 5.02 4.44 -2.83
C ILE A 74 5.84 3.20 -2.48
N GLN A 75 5.26 2.39 -1.59
CA GLN A 75 5.70 1.04 -1.31
C GLN A 75 4.73 0.08 -2.01
N GLU A 76 5.25 -1.03 -2.51
CA GLU A 76 4.46 -1.98 -3.28
C GLU A 76 4.16 -3.22 -2.46
N THR A 77 5.13 -3.68 -1.66
CA THR A 77 5.02 -4.93 -0.95
C THR A 77 5.49 -4.84 0.49
N LEU A 78 4.72 -5.46 1.37
CA LEU A 78 5.11 -5.74 2.75
C LEU A 78 5.21 -7.23 2.94
N ARG A 79 6.35 -7.69 3.45
CA ARG A 79 6.60 -9.11 3.74
C ARG A 79 6.98 -9.28 5.20
N ILE A 80 6.44 -10.31 5.83
CA ILE A 80 6.69 -10.63 7.23
C ILE A 80 7.46 -11.95 7.28
N TYR A 81 8.55 -11.95 8.02
CA TYR A 81 9.40 -13.12 8.24
C TYR A 81 9.51 -13.42 9.73
N GLU A 82 9.63 -14.71 10.05
CA GLU A 82 9.99 -15.20 11.37
C GLU A 82 11.35 -15.89 11.28
N ILE A 83 12.26 -15.55 12.20
CA ILE A 83 13.64 -16.04 12.22
C ILE A 83 13.90 -16.65 13.59
N ASP A 84 13.98 -17.99 13.61
CA ASP A 84 14.15 -18.77 14.84
C ASP A 84 15.58 -18.71 15.40
N LEU A 85 16.58 -18.59 14.51
CA LEU A 85 18.00 -18.63 14.86
C LEU A 85 18.70 -17.37 14.34
N PRO A 86 18.52 -16.20 15.00
CA PRO A 86 19.19 -14.99 14.56
C PRO A 86 20.70 -15.08 14.72
N THR A 87 21.43 -14.53 13.76
CA THR A 87 22.89 -14.41 13.86
C THR A 87 23.28 -13.34 14.90
N LYS A 88 24.54 -13.37 15.36
CA LYS A 88 25.04 -12.35 16.31
C LYS A 88 24.90 -10.92 15.78
N ARG A 89 25.22 -10.72 14.48
CA ARG A 89 25.05 -9.43 13.80
C ARG A 89 23.59 -8.98 13.80
N MET A 90 22.67 -9.92 13.61
CA MET A 90 21.25 -9.63 13.64
C MET A 90 20.82 -9.12 15.01
N ALA A 91 21.25 -9.78 16.08
CA ALA A 91 20.92 -9.42 17.45
C ALA A 91 21.32 -7.98 17.83
N GLU A 92 22.38 -7.43 17.23
CA GLU A 92 22.82 -6.04 17.43
C GLU A 92 21.91 -5.02 16.70
N LEU A 93 21.22 -5.46 15.65
CA LEU A 93 20.36 -4.63 14.79
C LEU A 93 18.87 -4.73 15.15
N VAL A 94 18.50 -5.64 16.06
CA VAL A 94 17.11 -5.81 16.50
C VAL A 94 16.64 -4.57 17.26
N ASP A 95 15.42 -4.13 16.97
CA ASP A 95 14.77 -2.96 17.57
C ASP A 95 15.53 -1.63 17.33
N ASN A 96 16.40 -1.56 16.30
CA ASN A 96 17.21 -0.38 15.98
C ASN A 96 16.38 0.88 15.65
N CYS A 97 15.11 0.70 15.30
CA CYS A 97 14.17 1.80 15.09
C CYS A 97 13.80 2.57 16.39
N ILE A 98 14.17 2.07 17.58
CA ILE A 98 13.87 2.73 18.86
C ILE A 98 15.07 3.60 19.28
N ASP A 99 14.96 4.91 19.07
CA ASP A 99 16.01 5.86 19.49
C ASP A 99 16.00 6.09 21.00
N LYS A 100 14.80 6.14 21.60
CA LYS A 100 14.66 6.34 23.06
C LYS A 100 13.42 5.63 23.58
N LEU A 101 13.63 4.63 24.42
CA LEU A 101 12.55 3.86 25.03
C LEU A 101 11.96 4.53 26.26
N SER A 102 10.63 4.66 26.30
CA SER A 102 9.88 5.04 27.48
C SER A 102 9.42 3.81 28.26
N LYS A 103 9.78 3.73 29.55
CA LYS A 103 9.31 2.64 30.43
C LYS A 103 7.79 2.65 30.63
N ALA A 104 7.12 3.77 30.33
CA ALA A 104 5.66 3.83 30.39
C ALA A 104 5.00 2.99 29.29
N ASP A 105 5.59 2.94 28.09
CA ASP A 105 5.05 2.13 26.99
C ASP A 105 5.12 0.64 27.29
N LEU A 106 6.16 0.19 28.03
CA LEU A 106 6.28 -1.21 28.45
C LEU A 106 5.21 -1.65 29.44
N ARG A 107 4.57 -0.70 30.13
CA ARG A 107 3.48 -0.95 31.09
C ARG A 107 2.10 -0.69 30.52
N SER A 108 2.01 -0.08 29.34
CA SER A 108 0.74 0.17 28.66
C SER A 108 0.23 -1.11 28.00
N GLU A 109 -1.08 -1.25 27.85
CA GLU A 109 -1.71 -2.26 27.00
C GLU A 109 -1.75 -1.85 25.51
N ASP A 110 -1.26 -0.63 25.19
CA ASP A 110 -1.14 -0.18 23.80
C ASP A 110 -0.28 -1.14 22.97
N THR A 111 -0.72 -1.39 21.75
CA THR A 111 0.00 -2.20 20.74
C THR A 111 1.15 -1.44 20.09
N GLN A 112 1.33 -0.16 20.42
CA GLN A 112 2.29 0.76 19.83
C GLN A 112 3.13 1.44 20.91
N LEU A 113 4.33 1.88 20.55
CA LEU A 113 5.13 2.79 21.37
C LEU A 113 4.62 4.23 21.20
N ARG A 114 3.78 4.69 22.13
CA ARG A 114 3.14 6.02 22.09
C ARG A 114 4.00 7.13 22.69
N ARG A 115 4.89 6.80 23.63
CA ARG A 115 5.72 7.78 24.35
C ARG A 115 7.21 7.68 24.02
N SER A 116 7.64 6.57 23.43
CA SER A 116 9.02 6.36 22.99
C SER A 116 9.30 7.13 21.70
N VAL A 117 10.57 7.46 21.49
CA VAL A 117 11.03 8.03 20.23
C VAL A 117 11.42 6.88 19.32
N VAL A 118 10.71 6.75 18.21
CA VAL A 118 10.97 5.78 17.14
C VAL A 118 11.23 6.50 15.83
N SER A 119 12.10 5.93 15.01
CA SER A 119 12.45 6.46 13.69
C SER A 119 12.45 5.35 12.64
N PHE A 120 11.90 5.69 11.48
CA PHE A 120 11.81 4.81 10.31
C PHE A 120 12.52 5.48 9.12
N THR A 121 13.77 5.90 9.36
CA THR A 121 14.64 6.53 8.38
C THR A 121 15.54 5.49 7.72
N PRO A 122 16.04 5.71 6.49
CA PRO A 122 16.81 4.72 5.73
C PRO A 122 18.01 4.10 6.48
N ASP A 123 18.65 4.85 7.39
CA ASP A 123 19.76 4.37 8.24
C ASP A 123 19.35 3.29 9.25
N LYS A 124 18.05 3.16 9.54
CA LYS A 124 17.51 2.14 10.45
C LYS A 124 17.24 0.82 9.76
N PHE A 125 17.09 0.83 8.44
CA PHE A 125 16.83 -0.35 7.64
C PHE A 125 18.12 -1.12 7.41
N VAL A 126 18.01 -2.44 7.41
CA VAL A 126 19.09 -3.37 7.06
C VAL A 126 18.83 -3.94 5.68
N GLY A 127 19.88 -4.40 5.02
CA GLY A 127 19.77 -4.97 3.68
C GLY A 127 19.08 -6.35 3.69
N PRO A 128 18.54 -6.80 2.54
CA PRO A 128 17.78 -8.04 2.43
C PRO A 128 18.63 -9.30 2.70
N GLU A 129 19.95 -9.20 2.71
CA GLU A 129 20.87 -10.30 3.05
C GLU A 129 20.61 -10.89 4.44
N VAL A 130 20.04 -10.12 5.38
CA VAL A 130 19.70 -10.64 6.71
C VAL A 130 18.56 -11.67 6.69
N LEU A 131 17.85 -11.77 5.56
CA LEU A 131 16.73 -12.68 5.35
C LEU A 131 17.15 -13.96 4.63
N GLU A 132 18.45 -14.16 4.36
CA GLU A 132 18.92 -15.39 3.73
C GLU A 132 18.56 -16.62 4.58
N GLY A 133 17.77 -17.53 4.02
CA GLY A 133 17.23 -18.69 4.73
C GLY A 133 16.03 -18.42 5.64
N ALA A 134 15.54 -17.18 5.73
CA ALA A 134 14.34 -16.84 6.50
C ALA A 134 13.06 -17.29 5.80
N VAL A 135 12.06 -17.71 6.59
CA VAL A 135 10.76 -18.14 6.06
C VAL A 135 9.80 -16.95 6.00
N CYS A 136 9.36 -16.60 4.79
CA CYS A 136 8.31 -15.61 4.56
C CYS A 136 6.97 -16.21 5.04
N LYS A 137 6.39 -15.62 6.08
CA LYS A 137 5.11 -16.06 6.66
C LYS A 137 3.95 -15.45 5.90
N ASP A 138 4.02 -14.14 5.68
CA ASP A 138 2.94 -13.40 5.05
C ASP A 138 3.47 -12.36 4.06
N LYS A 139 2.62 -12.07 3.07
CA LYS A 139 2.85 -11.04 2.06
C LYS A 139 1.58 -10.22 1.85
N PHE A 140 1.77 -8.91 1.82
CA PHE A 140 0.73 -7.92 1.58
C PHE A 140 1.14 -7.09 0.36
N ASP A 141 0.17 -6.87 -0.53
CA ASP A 141 0.23 -5.79 -1.50
C ASP A 141 -0.14 -4.52 -0.74
N ILE A 142 0.74 -3.53 -0.76
CA ILE A 142 0.53 -2.24 -0.11
C ILE A 142 0.58 -1.10 -1.12
N ARG A 143 0.46 -1.41 -2.42
CA ARG A 143 0.12 -0.40 -3.41
C ARG A 143 -1.16 0.28 -2.94
N PRO A 144 -1.20 1.62 -2.96
CA PRO A 144 -2.35 2.27 -2.40
C PRO A 144 -3.57 1.93 -3.25
N ASP A 145 -4.64 1.52 -2.59
CA ASP A 145 -5.99 1.29 -3.11
C ASP A 145 -6.87 1.05 -1.87
N PHE A 146 -8.20 0.98 -2.07
CA PHE A 146 -9.10 0.74 -0.95
C PHE A 146 -8.90 -0.64 -0.31
N HIS A 147 -8.76 -1.70 -1.12
CA HIS A 147 -8.75 -3.08 -0.66
C HIS A 147 -7.50 -3.45 0.14
N ASN A 148 -6.33 -3.00 -0.30
CA ASN A 148 -5.04 -3.19 0.35
C ASN A 148 -5.00 -2.39 1.65
N PHE A 149 -5.51 -1.15 1.66
CA PHE A 149 -5.61 -0.35 2.87
C PHE A 149 -6.54 -1.01 3.90
N ASP A 150 -7.72 -1.44 3.47
CA ASP A 150 -8.71 -2.12 4.31
C ASP A 150 -8.15 -3.44 4.86
N ARG A 151 -7.46 -4.23 4.03
CA ARG A 151 -6.80 -5.46 4.46
C ARG A 151 -5.70 -5.18 5.49
N LEU A 152 -4.82 -4.23 5.23
CA LEU A 152 -3.70 -3.89 6.12
C LEU A 152 -4.20 -3.41 7.49
N THR A 153 -5.15 -2.47 7.49
CA THR A 153 -5.69 -1.88 8.73
C THR A 153 -6.48 -2.88 9.56
N LYS A 154 -7.27 -3.76 8.92
CA LYS A 154 -8.02 -4.82 9.62
C LYS A 154 -7.11 -5.92 10.17
N GLU A 155 -6.17 -6.41 9.37
CA GLU A 155 -5.29 -7.50 9.77
C GLU A 155 -4.50 -7.13 11.03
N PHE A 156 -3.96 -5.92 11.08
CA PHE A 156 -3.13 -5.46 12.19
C PHE A 156 -3.86 -4.58 13.21
N SER A 157 -5.19 -4.43 13.07
CA SER A 157 -6.01 -3.57 13.94
C SER A 157 -5.43 -2.16 14.11
N LEU A 158 -5.04 -1.54 12.99
CA LEU A 158 -4.37 -0.24 12.97
C LEU A 158 -5.38 0.91 13.07
N GLY A 159 -4.93 2.02 13.63
CA GLY A 159 -5.68 3.26 13.63
C GLY A 159 -5.78 3.81 12.20
N ILE A 160 -6.94 4.38 11.88
CA ILE A 160 -7.18 5.06 10.60
C ILE A 160 -7.24 6.56 10.87
N SER A 161 -6.38 7.33 10.22
CA SER A 161 -6.43 8.79 10.32
C SER A 161 -7.65 9.34 9.58
N PRO A 162 -8.22 10.50 9.99
CA PRO A 162 -9.36 11.11 9.29
C PRO A 162 -9.09 11.30 7.78
N ARG A 163 -7.89 11.75 7.43
CA ARG A 163 -7.48 11.93 6.03
C ARG A 163 -7.50 10.60 5.26
N ASN A 164 -6.92 9.54 5.82
CA ASN A 164 -6.88 8.25 5.12
C ASN A 164 -8.25 7.57 5.09
N TYR A 165 -9.10 7.84 6.08
CA TYR A 165 -10.51 7.45 6.06
C TYR A 165 -11.24 8.09 4.88
N ASP A 166 -11.10 9.41 4.70
CA ASP A 166 -11.72 10.14 3.59
C ASP A 166 -11.25 9.61 2.23
N VAL A 167 -9.93 9.43 2.04
CA VAL A 167 -9.38 8.89 0.79
C VAL A 167 -9.86 7.47 0.52
N ALA A 168 -9.79 6.58 1.51
CA ALA A 168 -10.26 5.20 1.38
C ALA A 168 -11.75 5.16 1.02
N PHE A 169 -12.55 6.03 1.63
CA PHE A 169 -13.98 6.06 1.36
C PHE A 169 -14.31 6.63 -0.03
N LEU A 170 -13.60 7.67 -0.48
CA LEU A 170 -13.73 8.16 -1.85
C LEU A 170 -13.31 7.10 -2.88
N LEU A 171 -12.24 6.35 -2.63
CA LEU A 171 -11.83 5.21 -3.48
C LEU A 171 -12.92 4.13 -3.52
N TYR A 172 -13.52 3.82 -2.37
CA TYR A 172 -14.64 2.88 -2.33
C TYR A 172 -15.83 3.37 -3.17
N ILE A 173 -16.21 4.65 -3.06
CA ILE A 173 -17.32 5.23 -3.83
C ILE A 173 -16.99 5.22 -5.32
N SER A 174 -15.77 5.58 -5.73
CA SER A 174 -15.40 5.63 -7.15
C SER A 174 -15.48 4.25 -7.81
N GLU A 175 -15.13 3.19 -7.09
CA GLU A 175 -15.20 1.81 -7.57
C GLU A 175 -16.61 1.21 -7.48
N ASN A 176 -17.26 1.31 -6.32
CA ASN A 176 -18.47 0.55 -5.99
C ASN A 176 -19.76 1.38 -6.12
N GLY A 177 -19.65 2.70 -6.07
CA GLY A 177 -20.77 3.63 -5.99
C GLY A 177 -21.09 4.05 -4.56
N TYR A 178 -22.04 4.98 -4.41
CA TYR A 178 -22.41 5.51 -3.10
C TYR A 178 -23.28 4.50 -2.34
N ALA A 179 -22.76 4.07 -1.21
CA ALA A 179 -23.44 3.20 -0.27
C ALA A 179 -23.93 4.03 0.92
N GLY A 180 -25.22 4.38 0.96
CA GLY A 180 -25.80 5.25 1.99
C GLY A 180 -25.68 4.76 3.45
N HIS A 181 -25.12 3.58 3.70
CA HIS A 181 -24.84 3.04 5.04
C HIS A 181 -23.42 3.32 5.55
N VAL A 182 -22.54 3.90 4.72
CA VAL A 182 -21.15 4.17 5.14
C VAL A 182 -21.02 5.50 5.90
N VAL A 183 -22.15 6.17 6.13
CA VAL A 183 -22.32 7.38 6.95
C VAL A 183 -22.26 7.07 8.47
N ALA A 184 -22.15 5.80 8.87
CA ALA A 184 -22.41 5.37 10.25
C ALA A 184 -21.17 5.01 11.08
N ASP A 185 -19.93 5.23 10.61
CA ASP A 185 -18.79 5.10 11.51
C ASP A 185 -18.72 6.33 12.43
N LYS A 186 -19.24 6.18 13.65
CA LYS A 186 -19.30 7.25 14.65
C LYS A 186 -17.92 7.77 15.06
N PHE A 187 -16.85 7.03 14.80
CA PHE A 187 -15.50 7.41 15.22
C PHE A 187 -14.87 8.46 14.30
N HIS A 188 -15.16 8.43 12.99
CA HIS A 188 -14.64 9.40 12.02
C HIS A 188 -15.72 9.75 10.99
N PRO A 189 -16.37 10.92 11.10
CA PRO A 189 -17.34 11.35 10.10
C PRO A 189 -16.64 11.56 8.76
N PHE A 190 -17.27 11.14 7.68
CA PHE A 190 -16.77 11.38 6.33
C PHE A 190 -16.84 12.87 6.01
N SER A 191 -15.69 13.49 5.72
CA SER A 191 -15.60 14.94 5.56
C SER A 191 -16.43 15.45 4.38
N TYR A 192 -16.50 14.67 3.29
CA TYR A 192 -17.22 15.08 2.07
C TYR A 192 -18.71 14.69 2.09
N GLN A 193 -19.29 14.40 3.26
CA GLN A 193 -20.69 13.98 3.35
C GLN A 193 -21.66 15.02 2.75
N TYR A 194 -21.35 16.31 2.88
CA TYR A 194 -22.22 17.39 2.41
C TYR A 194 -22.28 17.47 0.89
N GLU A 195 -21.17 17.20 0.21
CA GLU A 195 -20.99 17.16 -1.23
C GLU A 195 -21.86 16.07 -1.85
N PHE A 196 -21.98 14.92 -1.17
CA PHE A 196 -22.81 13.80 -1.60
C PHE A 196 -24.28 13.89 -1.12
N ARG A 197 -24.68 14.91 -0.34
CA ARG A 197 -26.00 14.94 0.32
C ARG A 197 -27.17 14.87 -0.65
N GLU A 198 -27.19 15.73 -1.66
CA GLU A 198 -28.28 15.77 -2.65
C GLU A 198 -28.38 14.44 -3.42
N LEU A 199 -27.22 13.88 -3.78
CA LEU A 199 -27.14 12.60 -4.46
C LEU A 199 -27.65 11.46 -3.56
N ALA A 200 -27.29 11.47 -2.27
CA ALA A 200 -27.74 10.50 -1.29
C ALA A 200 -29.26 10.55 -1.08
N GLU A 201 -29.87 11.75 -1.05
CA GLU A 201 -31.31 11.94 -0.98
C GLU A 201 -32.01 11.34 -2.22
N LYS A 202 -31.55 11.68 -3.43
CA LYS A 202 -32.09 11.13 -4.69
C LYS A 202 -31.95 9.61 -4.78
N LEU A 203 -30.82 9.05 -4.34
CA LEU A 203 -30.62 7.60 -4.26
C LEU A 203 -31.61 6.97 -3.27
N GLY A 204 -31.83 7.61 -2.12
CA GLY A 204 -32.82 7.18 -1.14
C GLY A 204 -34.23 7.13 -1.72
N ASP A 205 -34.63 8.16 -2.46
CA ASP A 205 -35.95 8.22 -3.10
C ASP A 205 -36.10 7.20 -4.24
N SER A 206 -35.05 6.95 -5.00
CA SER A 206 -35.02 5.89 -6.02
C SER A 206 -35.22 4.50 -5.40
N ILE A 207 -34.57 4.22 -4.27
CA ILE A 207 -34.74 2.96 -3.52
C ILE A 207 -36.17 2.84 -2.98
N LYS A 208 -36.75 3.91 -2.42
CA LYS A 208 -38.14 3.91 -1.94
C LYS A 208 -39.13 3.66 -3.10
N ALA A 209 -38.91 4.30 -4.25
CA ALA A 209 -39.74 4.09 -5.44
C ALA A 209 -39.70 2.63 -5.91
N TRP A 210 -38.51 2.02 -5.94
CA TRP A 210 -38.35 0.60 -6.25
C TRP A 210 -39.06 -0.31 -5.24
N GLN A 211 -38.95 -0.02 -3.94
CA GLN A 211 -39.66 -0.76 -2.89
C GLN A 211 -41.19 -0.69 -3.03
N ASN A 212 -41.71 0.44 -3.49
CA ASN A 212 -43.14 0.64 -3.73
C ASN A 212 -43.64 0.00 -5.05
N ALA A 213 -42.74 -0.34 -5.97
CA ALA A 213 -43.06 -0.94 -7.26
C ALA A 213 -42.09 -2.09 -7.63
N PRO A 214 -42.06 -3.19 -6.87
CA PRO A 214 -41.03 -4.23 -6.98
C PRO A 214 -41.07 -5.04 -8.28
N LEU A 215 -42.18 -5.01 -9.01
CA LEU A 215 -42.35 -5.65 -10.33
C LEU A 215 -41.97 -4.73 -11.49
N SER A 216 -41.67 -3.45 -11.23
CA SER A 216 -41.23 -2.51 -12.24
C SER A 216 -39.84 -2.88 -12.74
N ALA A 217 -39.65 -2.89 -14.07
CA ALA A 217 -38.35 -3.07 -14.69
C ALA A 217 -37.52 -1.78 -14.72
N HIS A 218 -38.10 -0.64 -14.31
CA HIS A 218 -37.45 0.66 -14.29
C HIS A 218 -36.53 0.79 -13.07
N ASP A 219 -35.31 1.31 -13.26
CA ASP A 219 -34.31 1.47 -12.20
C ASP A 219 -34.44 2.81 -11.43
N PHE A 220 -35.45 3.62 -11.80
CA PHE A 220 -35.74 4.92 -11.19
C PHE A 220 -34.56 5.88 -11.20
N GLY A 221 -33.66 5.76 -12.19
CA GLY A 221 -32.46 6.59 -12.28
C GLY A 221 -31.35 6.20 -11.32
N TYR A 222 -31.51 5.10 -10.57
CA TYR A 222 -30.51 4.61 -9.61
C TYR A 222 -29.14 4.39 -10.26
N THR A 223 -29.10 3.79 -11.46
CA THR A 223 -27.83 3.54 -12.17
C THR A 223 -27.14 4.85 -12.57
N ALA A 224 -27.91 5.85 -13.01
CA ALA A 224 -27.39 7.16 -13.37
C ALA A 224 -26.82 7.90 -12.15
N LEU A 225 -27.55 7.89 -11.03
CA LEU A 225 -27.12 8.48 -9.77
C LEU A 225 -25.88 7.77 -9.19
N GLN A 226 -25.79 6.45 -9.31
CA GLN A 226 -24.59 5.71 -8.92
C GLN A 226 -23.39 6.08 -9.79
N LYS A 227 -23.59 6.27 -11.10
CA LYS A 227 -22.53 6.73 -12.00
C LYS A 227 -22.08 8.15 -11.66
N GLU A 228 -23.01 9.04 -11.34
CA GLU A 228 -22.71 10.40 -10.88
C GLU A 228 -21.88 10.40 -9.59
N ALA A 229 -22.22 9.54 -8.63
CA ALA A 229 -21.45 9.40 -7.39
C ALA A 229 -20.00 8.95 -7.65
N LYS A 230 -19.82 7.98 -8.55
CA LYS A 230 -18.49 7.51 -8.94
C LYS A 230 -17.65 8.64 -9.55
N VAL A 231 -18.25 9.44 -10.42
CA VAL A 231 -17.59 10.58 -11.07
C VAL A 231 -17.24 11.66 -10.03
N MET A 232 -18.16 12.01 -9.14
CA MET A 232 -17.93 12.98 -8.08
C MET A 232 -16.78 12.55 -7.15
N ALA A 233 -16.76 11.28 -6.73
CA ALA A 233 -15.68 10.77 -5.90
C ALA A 233 -14.33 10.79 -6.63
N ALA A 234 -14.30 10.42 -7.90
CA ALA A 234 -13.09 10.49 -8.72
C ALA A 234 -12.58 11.93 -8.91
N ASP A 235 -13.47 12.90 -9.05
CA ASP A 235 -13.11 14.32 -9.19
C ASP A 235 -12.52 14.90 -7.90
N ILE A 236 -13.08 14.55 -6.73
CA ILE A 236 -12.51 14.93 -5.42
C ILE A 236 -11.14 14.28 -5.21
N LEU A 237 -11.01 12.98 -5.52
CA LEU A 237 -9.72 12.27 -5.46
C LEU A 237 -8.66 12.94 -6.33
N GLN A 238 -9.03 13.41 -7.52
CA GLN A 238 -8.13 14.08 -8.43
C GLN A 238 -7.76 15.49 -7.96
N SER A 239 -8.74 16.30 -7.56
CA SER A 239 -8.55 17.71 -7.23
C SER A 239 -7.84 17.92 -5.90
N GLU A 240 -8.17 17.14 -4.87
CA GLU A 240 -7.66 17.35 -3.51
C GLU A 240 -6.52 16.39 -3.15
N PHE A 241 -6.53 15.18 -3.70
CA PHE A 241 -5.55 14.14 -3.37
C PHE A 241 -4.57 13.85 -4.50
N HIS A 242 -4.73 14.48 -5.67
CA HIS A 242 -3.89 14.28 -6.86
C HIS A 242 -3.86 12.80 -7.29
N LEU A 243 -4.98 12.09 -7.12
CA LEU A 243 -5.18 10.69 -7.49
C LEU A 243 -6.02 10.61 -8.77
N HIS A 244 -5.47 10.04 -9.84
CA HIS A 244 -6.18 9.92 -11.12
C HIS A 244 -6.92 8.58 -11.26
N GLY A 245 -8.20 8.60 -11.61
CA GLY A 245 -8.90 7.42 -12.15
C GLY A 245 -9.05 6.20 -11.22
N GLY A 246 -8.87 6.34 -9.90
CA GLY A 246 -8.92 5.21 -8.96
C GLY A 246 -7.72 4.25 -9.06
N GLU A 247 -6.86 4.41 -10.08
CA GLU A 247 -5.59 3.73 -10.22
C GLU A 247 -4.45 4.73 -9.98
N PHE A 248 -3.51 4.34 -9.15
CA PHE A 248 -2.29 5.12 -8.96
C PHE A 248 -1.53 5.10 -10.27
N SER A 249 -1.48 6.22 -10.98
CA SER A 249 -0.69 6.38 -12.20
C SER A 249 0.79 6.07 -11.90
N LEU A 250 1.18 4.80 -12.03
CA LEU A 250 2.57 4.35 -12.06
C LEU A 250 3.27 4.73 -13.39
N SER A 251 2.60 5.51 -14.24
CA SER A 251 3.10 6.04 -15.51
C SER A 251 4.17 7.10 -15.27
N GLY A 252 5.35 6.64 -14.85
CA GLY A 252 6.55 7.45 -14.66
C GLY A 252 7.82 6.64 -14.43
N ARG A 253 7.74 5.38 -13.97
CA ARG A 253 8.92 4.49 -13.85
C ARG A 253 8.74 3.21 -14.66
N LYS A 254 9.44 3.14 -15.79
CA LYS A 254 9.84 1.86 -16.39
C LYS A 254 10.70 1.12 -15.36
N VAL A 255 10.09 0.24 -14.56
CA VAL A 255 10.83 -0.85 -13.93
C VAL A 255 11.00 -1.90 -14.99
N VAL A 256 12.20 -1.96 -15.55
CA VAL A 256 12.64 -3.07 -16.40
C VAL A 256 12.64 -4.31 -15.52
N SER A 257 11.73 -5.25 -15.78
CA SER A 257 11.83 -6.61 -15.26
C SER A 257 12.97 -7.32 -16.01
N THR A 258 14.20 -7.21 -15.51
CA THR A 258 15.27 -8.14 -15.91
C THR A 258 14.98 -9.47 -15.23
N ILE A 259 14.11 -10.27 -15.85
CA ILE A 259 14.07 -11.71 -15.58
C ILE A 259 15.06 -12.32 -16.56
N GLU A 260 16.24 -12.65 -16.02
CA GLU A 260 17.21 -13.54 -16.64
C GLU A 260 16.50 -14.86 -17.01
N ARG A 261 16.32 -15.10 -18.31
CA ARG A 261 16.15 -16.46 -18.85
C ARG A 261 17.35 -16.75 -19.73
N ASN A 262 18.39 -17.29 -19.12
CA ASN A 262 19.42 -18.06 -19.81
C ASN A 262 19.32 -19.49 -19.28
N GLN A 263 18.82 -20.43 -20.09
CA GLN A 263 19.62 -21.53 -20.63
C GLN A 263 18.76 -22.60 -21.33
N LYS A 264 19.34 -23.07 -22.45
CA LYS A 264 19.10 -24.25 -23.31
C LYS A 264 18.08 -24.06 -24.45
N GLN A 265 18.50 -23.83 -25.71
CA GLN A 265 19.22 -24.74 -26.65
C GLN A 265 18.50 -26.09 -26.79
N ASP A 266 18.18 -26.67 -27.93
CA ASP A 266 18.34 -26.41 -29.37
C ASP A 266 17.27 -27.30 -30.04
N LEU A 267 16.75 -26.94 -31.23
CA LEU A 267 16.67 -27.83 -32.41
C LEU A 267 16.07 -27.12 -33.62
N GLU A 268 16.76 -27.29 -34.74
CA GLU A 268 16.62 -26.67 -36.05
C GLU A 268 15.46 -27.22 -36.89
N PHE A 269 14.89 -26.38 -37.77
CA PHE A 269 14.75 -26.57 -39.24
C PHE A 269 14.01 -25.34 -39.81
N SER A 270 14.61 -24.43 -40.60
CA SER A 270 14.74 -24.42 -42.07
C SER A 270 13.40 -24.70 -42.80
N THR A 271 12.93 -23.98 -43.83
CA THR A 271 13.50 -23.03 -44.81
C THR A 271 12.33 -22.40 -45.61
N LEU A 272 12.66 -21.43 -46.49
CA LEU A 272 11.88 -20.82 -47.60
C LEU A 272 10.97 -19.64 -47.25
N ASP A 273 10.89 -18.53 -47.98
CA ASP A 273 11.70 -17.85 -49.00
C ASP A 273 10.90 -16.56 -49.34
N GLY A 274 11.55 -15.49 -49.82
CA GLY A 274 10.87 -14.44 -50.60
C GLY A 274 11.24 -12.98 -50.31
N GLU A 275 12.24 -12.49 -51.05
CA GLU A 275 12.39 -11.16 -51.71
C GLU A 275 12.17 -9.85 -50.90
N ILE A 276 13.22 -9.09 -50.59
CA ILE A 276 13.98 -8.12 -51.43
C ILE A 276 13.15 -6.88 -51.85
N ASP A 277 13.46 -5.72 -51.26
CA ASP A 277 13.77 -4.54 -52.06
C ASP A 277 14.81 -3.64 -51.38
N LYS A 278 15.81 -3.22 -52.16
CA LYS A 278 16.95 -2.39 -51.76
C LYS A 278 16.78 -1.00 -52.35
N ARG A 279 17.01 0.04 -51.55
CA ARG A 279 17.67 1.25 -52.08
C ARG A 279 18.56 1.91 -51.04
N GLN A 280 19.83 1.97 -51.44
CA GLN A 280 20.97 2.46 -50.70
C GLN A 280 21.54 3.59 -51.56
N GLU A 281 21.69 4.79 -51.00
CA GLU A 281 22.64 5.78 -51.53
C GLU A 281 23.57 6.22 -50.41
N ARG A 282 24.85 5.90 -50.63
CA ARG A 282 26.01 6.38 -49.87
C ARG A 282 26.47 7.70 -50.49
N SER A 283 26.98 8.61 -49.67
CA SER A 283 28.29 9.21 -49.93
C SER A 283 28.99 9.60 -48.63
N GLN A 284 30.23 9.12 -48.53
CA GLN A 284 31.27 9.44 -47.55
C GLN A 284 31.83 10.85 -47.87
N VAL A 285 32.51 11.59 -46.98
CA VAL A 285 33.94 11.41 -46.62
C VAL A 285 34.36 12.49 -45.60
N LYS A 286 34.82 12.02 -44.42
CA LYS A 286 36.06 12.31 -43.66
C LYS A 286 36.52 13.71 -43.15
N HIS A 287 37.01 13.65 -41.89
CA HIS A 287 38.16 14.32 -41.21
C HIS A 287 38.06 15.76 -40.62
N VAL A 288 37.73 15.91 -39.31
CA VAL A 288 38.61 16.07 -38.10
C VAL A 288 39.94 16.88 -38.26
N PRO A 289 40.47 17.67 -37.28
CA PRO A 289 39.88 18.43 -36.14
C PRO A 289 40.57 19.78 -35.76
N SER A 290 40.06 20.39 -34.66
CA SER A 290 40.75 21.17 -33.61
C SER A 290 41.26 22.59 -33.90
N ILE A 291 40.93 23.54 -32.99
CA ILE A 291 41.88 24.33 -32.17
C ILE A 291 41.10 25.10 -31.08
N THR A 292 41.61 24.96 -29.86
CA THR A 292 41.35 25.70 -28.62
C THR A 292 41.58 27.22 -28.72
N ALA A 293 40.77 28.03 -28.00
CA ALA A 293 41.23 29.31 -27.46
C ALA A 293 40.49 29.70 -26.17
N LYS A 294 41.27 29.83 -25.08
CA LYS A 294 40.93 30.52 -23.82
C LYS A 294 40.86 32.04 -24.04
N LYS A 295 39.98 32.71 -23.30
CA LYS A 295 40.08 34.06 -22.68
C LYS A 295 38.68 34.45 -22.18
N GLU A 296 38.44 35.23 -21.14
CA GLU A 296 39.17 35.72 -19.97
C GLU A 296 38.09 36.41 -19.09
N LYS A 297 38.40 36.57 -17.80
CA LYS A 297 37.58 37.23 -16.76
C LYS A 297 36.97 38.57 -17.17
N LYS A 298 35.75 38.85 -16.69
CA LYS A 298 35.43 40.12 -16.00
C LYS A 298 34.43 39.89 -14.86
N GLN A 299 34.85 40.31 -13.67
CA GLN A 299 33.98 40.63 -12.53
C GLN A 299 33.13 41.86 -12.85
N LEU A 300 31.93 41.96 -12.30
CA LEU A 300 31.45 43.21 -11.73
C LEU A 300 30.44 42.95 -10.60
N ILE A 301 30.67 43.67 -9.51
CA ILE A 301 29.91 43.75 -8.27
C ILE A 301 28.73 44.71 -8.49
N LEU A 302 27.55 44.34 -7.98
CA LEU A 302 26.72 45.14 -7.07
C LEU A 302 25.63 44.26 -6.46
#